data_AF-A0A3E0GT72-F1
#
_entry.id   AF-A0A3E0GT72-F1
#
_cell.length_a   1.000
_cell.length_b   1.000
_cell.length_c   1.000
_cell.angle_alpha   90.00
_cell.angle_beta   90.00
_cell.angle_gamma   90.00
#
_symmetry.space_group_name_H-M   'P 1'
#
loop_
_entity.id
_entity.type
_entity.pdbx_description
1 polymer ?
#
loop_
_entity_poly.entity_id
_entity_poly.type
_entity_poly.pdbx_seq_one_letter_code
_entity_poly.pdbx_strand_id
1 'polypeptide(L)'
;MTGEQKLFTAWMTSTDRVDHAVSDEEFAANRPEPEAMCGAVIMLASMETPPGPRCARCTAFLAARESLRGLEQRLDPHRHRRPSWLGRLLHPNTSTPVVPGPRALARDGRLQAPVDTAGSPAAVSTGLPKGAGA
;
A
#
# COMPACT_ATOMS: atom_id res chain seq x y z
N MET A 1 -33.47 -16.49 6.31
CA MET A 1 -32.17 -17.15 6.50
C MET A 1 -31.19 -16.54 5.52
N THR A 2 -30.53 -15.45 5.89
CA THR A 2 -29.43 -14.89 5.11
C THR A 2 -28.20 -15.76 5.40
N GLY A 3 -28.00 -16.78 4.55
CA GLY A 3 -26.80 -17.60 4.61
C GLY A 3 -25.58 -16.73 4.34
N GLU A 4 -24.58 -16.82 5.21
CA GLU A 4 -23.30 -16.15 5.05
C GLU A 4 -22.64 -16.64 3.74
N GLN A 5 -22.64 -15.81 2.69
CA GLN A 5 -22.08 -16.21 1.39
C GLN A 5 -20.56 -16.27 1.48
N LYS A 6 -20.02 -17.48 1.53
CA LYS A 6 -18.59 -17.74 1.48
C LYS A 6 -18.09 -17.64 0.04
N LEU A 7 -17.23 -16.65 -0.23
CA LEU A 7 -16.49 -16.59 -1.48
C LEU A 7 -15.38 -17.64 -1.46
N PHE A 8 -15.39 -18.53 -2.44
CA PHE A 8 -14.30 -19.46 -2.71
C PHE A 8 -13.45 -18.94 -3.87
N THR A 9 -12.14 -19.10 -3.76
CA THR A 9 -11.19 -18.56 -4.72
C THR A 9 -10.02 -19.51 -4.93
N ALA A 10 -9.59 -19.66 -6.17
CA ALA A 10 -8.36 -20.35 -6.56
C ALA A 10 -7.27 -19.33 -6.97
N TRP A 11 -6.00 -19.67 -6.74
CA TRP A 11 -4.88 -18.88 -7.26
C TRP A 11 -4.40 -19.49 -8.57
N MET A 12 -4.28 -18.68 -9.62
CA MET A 12 -3.87 -19.10 -10.95
C MET A 12 -2.71 -18.24 -11.45
N THR A 13 -1.69 -18.88 -12.02
CA THR A 13 -0.53 -18.19 -12.58
C THR A 13 -0.85 -17.66 -13.97
N SER A 14 -0.67 -16.36 -14.18
CA SER A 14 -0.79 -15.74 -15.50
C SER A 14 0.53 -15.70 -16.27
N THR A 15 0.44 -15.40 -17.56
CA THR A 15 1.60 -15.33 -18.47
C THR A 15 2.64 -14.27 -18.07
N ASP A 16 2.23 -13.25 -17.32
CA ASP A 16 3.12 -12.26 -16.67
C ASP A 16 3.86 -12.80 -15.43
N ARG A 17 3.68 -14.10 -15.12
CA ARG A 17 4.26 -14.82 -13.98
C ARG A 17 3.79 -14.30 -12.62
N VAL A 18 2.61 -13.68 -12.54
CA VAL A 18 1.96 -13.30 -11.28
C VAL A 18 0.81 -14.26 -10.99
N ASP A 19 0.62 -14.60 -9.72
CA ASP A 19 -0.52 -15.42 -9.30
C ASP A 19 -1.71 -14.51 -8.96
N HIS A 20 -2.82 -14.72 -9.67
CA HIS A 20 -4.07 -13.99 -9.48
C HIS A 20 -5.12 -14.86 -8.81
N ALA A 21 -5.89 -14.26 -7.89
CA ALA A 21 -7.04 -14.94 -7.31
C ALA A 21 -8.23 -14.86 -8.28
N VAL A 22 -8.84 -15.99 -8.61
CA VAL A 22 -10.03 -16.13 -9.47
C VAL A 22 -11.16 -16.74 -8.64
N SER A 23 -12.39 -16.31 -8.87
CA SER A 23 -13.56 -16.87 -8.15
C SER A 23 -13.87 -18.27 -8.66
N ASP A 24 -14.49 -19.11 -7.83
CA ASP A 24 -14.95 -20.42 -8.27
C ASP A 24 -15.96 -20.31 -9.43
N GLU A 25 -16.79 -19.25 -9.46
CA GLU A 25 -17.74 -19.00 -10.55
C GLU A 25 -17.03 -18.66 -11.87
N GLU A 26 -16.02 -17.78 -11.85
CA GLU A 26 -15.22 -17.48 -13.05
C GLU A 26 -14.37 -18.67 -13.49
N PHE A 27 -13.82 -19.44 -12.54
CA PHE A 27 -13.10 -20.66 -12.84
C PHE A 27 -14.03 -21.72 -13.48
N ALA A 28 -15.23 -21.91 -12.94
CA ALA A 28 -16.23 -22.84 -13.47
C ALA A 28 -16.78 -22.43 -14.83
N ALA A 29 -16.77 -21.13 -15.16
CA ALA A 29 -17.13 -20.64 -16.49
C ALA A 29 -16.15 -21.10 -17.58
N ASN A 30 -14.96 -21.61 -17.21
CA ASN A 30 -13.95 -22.18 -18.10
C ASN A 30 -13.63 -21.27 -19.31
N ARG A 31 -13.53 -19.97 -19.05
CA ARG A 31 -13.14 -18.99 -20.06
C ARG A 31 -11.64 -19.07 -20.30
N PRO A 32 -11.18 -18.81 -21.55
CA PRO A 32 -9.76 -18.78 -21.84
C PRO A 32 -9.01 -17.66 -21.08
N GLU A 33 -9.73 -16.59 -20.75
CA GLU A 33 -9.22 -15.44 -20.03
C GLU A 33 -10.16 -15.09 -18.86
N PRO A 34 -10.00 -15.72 -17.68
CA PRO A 34 -10.86 -15.44 -16.55
C PRO A 34 -10.60 -14.05 -15.97
N GLU A 35 -11.63 -13.44 -15.37
CA GLU A 35 -11.47 -12.22 -14.60
C GLU A 35 -11.01 -12.54 -13.17
N ALA A 36 -9.89 -11.95 -12.77
CA ALA A 36 -9.35 -12.06 -11.43
C ALA A 36 -10.04 -11.10 -10.45
N MET A 37 -9.95 -11.37 -9.15
CA MET A 37 -10.47 -10.54 -8.06
C MET A 37 -9.99 -9.09 -8.07
N CYS A 38 -8.85 -8.81 -8.72
CA CYS A 38 -8.34 -7.44 -8.88
C CYS A 38 -8.99 -6.67 -10.04
N GLY A 39 -9.90 -7.29 -10.80
CA GLY A 39 -10.56 -6.77 -12.00
C GLY A 39 -9.73 -6.93 -13.27
N ALA A 40 -8.61 -7.66 -13.23
CA ALA A 40 -7.81 -7.93 -14.42
C ALA A 40 -8.32 -9.19 -15.11
N VAL A 41 -8.54 -9.10 -16.42
CA VAL A 41 -8.69 -10.28 -17.28
C VAL A 41 -7.30 -10.83 -17.56
N ILE A 42 -7.05 -12.09 -17.18
CA ILE A 42 -5.71 -12.68 -17.22
C ILE A 42 -5.65 -13.80 -18.26
N MET A 43 -4.50 -13.91 -18.92
CA MET A 43 -4.18 -15.07 -19.74
C MET A 43 -3.45 -16.10 -18.87
N LEU A 44 -3.98 -17.32 -18.80
CA LEU A 44 -3.41 -18.37 -17.95
C LEU A 44 -2.08 -18.87 -18.54
N ALA A 45 -1.09 -19.08 -17.67
CA ALA A 45 0.16 -19.72 -18.05
C ALA A 45 -0.01 -21.23 -18.26
N SER A 46 0.96 -21.87 -18.92
CA SER A 46 1.03 -23.33 -19.01
C SER A 46 1.02 -23.97 -17.61
N MET A 47 0.40 -25.14 -17.46
CA MET A 47 0.41 -25.90 -16.20
C MET A 47 1.81 -26.31 -15.73
N GLU A 48 2.81 -26.31 -16.63
CA GLU A 48 4.22 -26.57 -16.29
C GLU A 48 4.92 -25.33 -15.68
N THR A 49 4.27 -24.17 -15.77
CA THR A 49 4.80 -22.92 -15.22
C THR A 49 4.77 -22.99 -13.70
N PRO A 50 5.91 -22.77 -13.00
CA PRO A 50 5.88 -22.73 -11.55
C PRO A 50 5.08 -21.52 -11.05
N PRO A 51 4.43 -21.62 -9.87
CA PRO A 51 3.69 -20.52 -9.27
C PRO A 51 4.52 -19.24 -9.11
N GLY A 52 3.88 -18.10 -9.34
CA GLY A 52 4.48 -16.77 -9.22
C GLY A 52 4.26 -16.12 -7.85
N PRO A 53 4.77 -14.89 -7.64
CA PRO A 53 4.33 -14.07 -6.52
C PRO A 53 2.83 -13.77 -6.62
N ARG A 54 2.14 -13.71 -5.48
CA ARG A 54 0.72 -13.32 -5.42
C ARG A 54 0.54 -11.85 -5.80
N CYS A 55 -0.47 -11.58 -6.64
CA CYS A 55 -0.88 -10.23 -6.99
C CYS A 55 -1.30 -9.46 -5.74
N ALA A 56 -0.60 -8.34 -5.46
CA ALA A 56 -0.86 -7.52 -4.28
C ALA A 56 -2.31 -7.01 -4.20
N ARG A 57 -2.93 -6.69 -5.36
CA ARG A 57 -4.32 -6.25 -5.43
C ARG A 57 -5.30 -7.37 -5.07
N CYS A 58 -5.08 -8.58 -5.57
CA CYS A 58 -5.89 -9.75 -5.19
C CYS A 58 -5.76 -10.04 -3.70
N THR A 59 -4.54 -10.02 -3.15
CA THR A 59 -4.32 -10.21 -1.71
C THR A 59 -5.03 -9.15 -0.87
N ALA A 60 -4.92 -7.87 -1.26
CA ALA A 60 -5.60 -6.78 -0.56
C ALA A 60 -7.12 -6.91 -0.61
N PHE A 61 -7.68 -7.29 -1.75
CA PHE A 61 -9.12 -7.53 -1.90
C PHE A 61 -9.62 -8.65 -0.98
N LEU A 62 -8.92 -9.79 -0.95
CA LEU A 62 -9.29 -10.91 -0.10
C LEU A 62 -9.17 -10.58 1.39
N ALA A 63 -8.10 -9.86 1.78
CA ALA A 63 -7.93 -9.40 3.16
C ALA A 63 -9.05 -8.43 3.59
N ALA A 64 -9.43 -7.49 2.71
CA ALA A 64 -10.54 -6.58 2.96
C ALA A 64 -11.87 -7.35 3.11
N ARG A 65 -12.13 -8.33 2.24
CA ARG A 65 -13.36 -9.14 2.28
C ARG A 65 -13.45 -9.99 3.56
N GLU A 66 -12.35 -10.56 4.01
CA GLU A 66 -12.31 -11.27 5.29
C GLU A 66 -12.58 -10.32 6.46
N SER A 67 -12.04 -9.09 6.41
CA SER A 67 -12.31 -8.08 7.45
C SER A 67 -13.77 -7.61 7.48
N LEU A 68 -14.48 -7.66 6.35
CA LEU A 68 -15.91 -7.31 6.26
C LEU A 68 -16.82 -8.33 6.93
N ARG A 69 -16.47 -9.62 6.92
CA ARG A 69 -17.16 -10.62 7.79
C ARG A 69 -17.05 -10.25 9.26
N GLY A 70 -15.98 -9.53 9.63
CA GLY A 70 -15.78 -8.95 10.94
C GLY A 70 -16.38 -7.55 11.12
N LEU A 71 -16.97 -6.88 10.12
CA LEU A 71 -17.49 -5.51 10.29
C LEU A 71 -18.76 -5.50 11.15
N GLU A 72 -19.66 -6.46 10.95
CA GLU A 72 -20.80 -6.67 11.86
C GLU A 72 -20.33 -7.05 13.29
N GLN A 73 -19.20 -7.76 13.41
CA GLN A 73 -18.56 -8.06 14.70
C GLN A 73 -17.80 -6.87 15.32
N ARG A 74 -17.34 -5.93 14.49
CA ARG A 74 -16.71 -4.65 14.90
C ARG A 74 -17.74 -3.60 15.28
N LEU A 75 -18.93 -3.67 14.70
CA LEU A 75 -20.07 -2.82 14.99
C LEU A 75 -20.82 -3.24 16.26
N ASP A 76 -20.46 -4.38 16.89
CA ASP A 76 -20.92 -4.71 18.24
C ASP A 76 -20.40 -3.64 19.23
N PRO A 77 -21.28 -2.73 19.72
CA PRO A 77 -20.88 -1.65 20.62
C PRO A 77 -20.44 -2.18 21.99
N HIS A 78 -20.68 -3.46 22.30
CA HIS A 78 -20.48 -4.04 23.63
C HIS A 78 -19.07 -4.56 23.91
N ARG A 79 -18.10 -4.42 22.98
CA ARG A 79 -16.70 -4.81 23.21
C ARG A 79 -15.72 -3.67 23.41
N HIS A 80 -16.19 -2.49 23.80
CA HIS A 80 -15.33 -1.52 24.49
C HIS A 80 -15.03 -1.98 25.93
N ARG A 81 -14.18 -3.00 26.09
CA ARG A 81 -13.51 -3.21 27.37
C ARG A 81 -12.61 -2.00 27.60
N ARG A 82 -13.09 -1.11 28.47
CA ARG A 82 -12.43 0.07 29.04
C ARG A 82 -10.90 -0.12 29.11
N PRO A 83 -10.11 0.90 28.73
CA PRO A 83 -8.72 0.94 29.18
C PRO A 83 -8.72 0.93 30.71
N SER A 84 -8.13 -0.11 31.28
CA SER A 84 -7.96 -0.31 32.72
C SER A 84 -7.02 0.76 33.27
N TRP A 85 -7.59 1.91 33.61
CA TRP A 85 -6.92 2.99 34.34
C TRP A 85 -6.26 2.51 35.65
N LEU A 86 -6.73 1.39 36.22
CA LEU A 86 -6.17 0.73 37.40
C LEU A 86 -4.86 -0.05 37.13
N GLY A 87 -4.52 -0.34 35.86
CA GLY A 87 -3.23 -0.95 35.52
C GLY A 87 -2.03 0.00 35.72
N ARG A 88 -2.28 1.33 35.77
CA ARG A 88 -1.24 2.35 36.03
C ARG A 88 -0.92 2.55 37.50
N LEU A 89 -1.72 2.04 38.42
CA LEU A 89 -1.49 2.21 39.86
C LEU A 89 -0.70 1.04 40.49
N LEU A 90 -0.58 -0.08 39.79
CA LEU A 90 0.11 -1.28 40.29
C LEU A 90 1.49 -1.53 39.66
N HIS A 91 1.92 -0.68 38.72
CA HIS A 91 3.26 -0.70 38.14
C HIS A 91 3.93 0.67 38.27
N PRO A 92 4.53 1.01 39.43
CA PRO A 92 5.36 2.20 39.56
C PRO A 92 6.78 1.85 39.08
N ASN A 93 7.01 1.89 37.77
CA ASN A 93 8.37 1.91 37.22
C ASN A 93 8.56 3.21 36.39
N THR A 94 9.13 4.22 37.05
CA THR A 94 10.38 4.93 36.66
C THR A 94 10.84 4.75 35.19
N SER A 95 11.17 5.74 34.35
CA SER A 95 11.59 7.14 34.54
C SER A 95 11.56 7.92 33.20
N THR A 96 11.14 9.19 33.27
CA THR A 96 11.50 10.40 32.48
C THR A 96 11.89 10.36 30.98
N PRO A 97 11.21 11.12 30.10
CA PRO A 97 11.79 11.56 28.82
C PRO A 97 12.79 12.71 29.06
N VAL A 98 14.04 12.53 28.65
CA VAL A 98 15.03 13.60 28.57
C VAL A 98 14.82 14.35 27.25
N VAL A 99 14.40 15.61 27.34
CA VAL A 99 14.45 16.57 26.23
C VAL A 99 15.46 17.66 26.61
N PRO A 100 16.62 17.74 25.94
CA PRO A 100 17.45 18.94 26.00
C PRO A 100 16.92 19.96 24.99
N GLY A 101 16.51 21.12 25.50
CA GLY A 101 16.04 22.28 24.74
C GLY A 101 17.13 22.97 23.88
N PRO A 102 16.76 24.06 23.19
CA PRO A 102 17.54 24.63 22.10
C PRO A 102 18.74 25.42 22.63
N ARG A 103 19.94 25.21 22.04
CA ARG A 103 21.09 26.10 22.24
C ARG A 103 21.12 27.16 21.15
N ALA A 104 20.81 28.39 21.56
CA ALA A 104 21.05 29.60 20.79
C ALA A 104 22.53 30.04 20.90
N LEU A 105 23.04 30.47 19.75
CA LEU A 105 24.17 31.34 19.40
C LEU A 105 24.97 32.05 20.53
N ALA A 106 26.28 31.84 20.52
CA ALA A 106 27.35 32.87 20.59
C ALA A 106 28.69 32.16 20.25
N ARG A 107 29.35 32.40 19.11
CA ARG A 107 30.07 33.60 18.63
C ARG A 107 31.55 33.55 19.04
N ASP A 108 32.40 33.86 18.05
CA ASP A 108 33.86 34.09 18.03
C ASP A 108 34.74 32.85 17.78
N GLY A 109 35.53 32.75 16.71
CA GLY A 109 35.80 33.68 15.61
C GLY A 109 36.99 33.18 14.75
N ARG A 110 37.18 33.84 13.60
CA ARG A 110 38.35 33.87 12.68
C ARG A 110 38.20 33.04 11.38
N LEU A 111 37.55 33.61 10.35
CA LEU A 111 38.06 34.51 9.27
C LEU A 111 38.58 33.75 8.02
N GLN A 112 37.80 33.80 6.93
CA GLN A 112 38.12 34.35 5.60
C GLN A 112 36.88 34.11 4.70
N ALA A 113 36.02 35.11 4.45
CA ALA A 113 36.11 36.27 3.55
C ALA A 113 35.42 36.01 2.18
N PRO A 114 34.79 37.04 1.57
CA PRO A 114 33.61 36.89 0.73
C PRO A 114 33.92 37.08 -0.76
N VAL A 115 33.15 36.44 -1.64
CA VAL A 115 32.93 36.99 -2.98
C VAL A 115 31.45 36.80 -3.34
N ASP A 116 30.74 37.92 -3.35
CA ASP A 116 29.45 38.08 -3.98
C ASP A 116 29.59 37.84 -5.49
N THR A 117 28.70 37.06 -6.09
CA THR A 117 28.17 37.42 -7.42
C THR A 117 26.74 36.90 -7.53
N ALA A 118 25.82 37.85 -7.59
CA ALA A 118 24.42 37.70 -7.89
C ALA A 118 24.20 37.08 -9.28
N GLY A 119 23.07 36.39 -9.48
CA GLY A 119 22.67 35.98 -10.83
C GLY A 119 21.46 35.06 -10.86
N SER A 120 20.28 35.66 -10.70
CA SER A 120 18.94 35.09 -10.88
C SER A 120 18.67 34.62 -12.35
N PRO A 121 17.49 34.02 -12.65
CA PRO A 121 17.27 32.99 -13.66
C PRO A 121 16.97 33.51 -15.08
N ALA A 122 16.99 32.61 -16.08
CA ALA A 122 16.23 32.79 -17.31
C ALA A 122 15.88 31.46 -17.98
N ALA A 123 14.59 31.31 -18.29
CA ALA A 123 14.04 30.37 -19.24
C ALA A 123 14.48 30.72 -20.67
N VAL A 124 14.65 29.70 -21.54
CA VAL A 124 14.55 29.85 -22.99
C VAL A 124 13.92 28.57 -23.58
N SER A 125 12.71 28.75 -24.13
CA SER A 125 12.11 27.88 -25.15
C SER A 125 12.81 28.06 -26.49
N THR A 126 12.96 26.98 -27.25
CA THR A 126 12.89 26.87 -28.73
C THR A 126 13.11 25.38 -29.05
N GLY A 127 12.52 24.71 -30.02
CA GLY A 127 11.63 25.07 -31.11
C GLY A 127 11.45 23.81 -31.97
N LEU A 128 10.23 23.58 -32.44
CA LEU A 128 9.83 22.51 -33.36
C LEU A 128 10.23 22.91 -34.80
N PRO A 129 10.80 22.00 -35.63
CA PRO A 129 10.73 22.16 -37.07
C PRO A 129 9.74 21.19 -37.72
N LYS A 130 8.88 21.81 -38.52
CA LYS A 130 7.97 21.27 -39.52
C LYS A 130 8.77 20.78 -40.73
N GLY A 131 8.59 19.52 -41.13
CA GLY A 131 9.07 18.98 -42.42
C GLY A 131 7.89 18.48 -43.24
N ALA A 132 7.76 19.01 -44.46
CA ALA A 132 6.80 18.64 -45.48
C ALA A 132 7.53 18.01 -46.69
N GLY A 133 6.83 17.16 -47.44
CA GLY A 133 7.23 16.61 -48.75
C GLY A 133 7.62 15.13 -48.67
N ALA A 134 7.05 14.20 -49.44
CA ALA A 134 6.35 14.28 -50.72
C ALA A 134 5.11 13.39 -50.78
#